data_AF-A0AAJ5P7L7-F1
#
_entry.id   AF-A0AAJ5P7L7-F1
#
_cell.length_a   1.000
_cell.length_b   1.000
_cell.length_c   1.000
_cell.angle_alpha   90.00
_cell.angle_beta   90.00
_cell.angle_gamma   90.00
#
_symmetry.space_group_name_H-M   'P 1'
#
loop_
_entity.id
_entity.type
_entity.pdbx_description
1 polymer ?
#
loop_
_entity_poly.entity_id
_entity_poly.type
_entity_poly.pdbx_seq_one_letter_code
_entity_poly.pdbx_strand_id
1 'polypeptide(L)'
;MPLLFIIFVVIIERSLSLPNAMEEVLYFLKPDFSKLTSAGLLYALRQSFFALSLGVTAMLTYASYLDKKTNLVQSRISIVAMNISVSIMAGLAIFQARSPFNIQSEGGPSLVFIVLPQLFDKMPFGTIFYVLFLFATVTSSVVMLEINVDNITNQDNSKRAKWSVILGILTFVFGIPSALSYGVMADVHIFGKAFFDAMDFLVSNLLMPFGALFLSLFTGYIFKKALAMEELHLDERAWKQGLFQVWLFLLRFVIPIIIVVFIAQFM
;
A
#
# COMPACT_ATOMS: atom_id res chain seq x y z
N MET A 1 -7.93 -3.14 -13.23
CA MET A 1 -7.44 -4.11 -12.23
C MET A 1 -7.36 -5.56 -12.74
N PRO A 2 -8.29 -6.11 -13.56
CA PRO A 2 -8.17 -7.50 -14.03
C PRO A 2 -6.87 -7.77 -14.82
N LEU A 3 -6.43 -6.80 -15.62
CA LEU A 3 -5.21 -6.91 -16.42
C LEU A 3 -3.95 -7.10 -15.57
N LEU A 4 -3.82 -6.39 -14.43
CA LEU A 4 -2.69 -6.56 -13.53
C LEU A 4 -2.66 -7.96 -12.90
N PHE A 5 -3.84 -8.51 -12.58
CA PHE A 5 -3.95 -9.87 -12.08
C PHE A 5 -3.48 -10.89 -13.12
N ILE A 6 -3.90 -10.71 -14.38
CA ILE A 6 -3.45 -11.54 -15.50
C ILE A 6 -1.93 -11.46 -15.67
N ILE A 7 -1.36 -10.25 -15.59
CA ILE A 7 0.09 -10.05 -15.67
C ILE A 7 0.80 -10.82 -14.55
N PHE A 8 0.32 -10.74 -13.31
CA PHE A 8 0.91 -11.51 -12.21
C PHE A 8 0.79 -13.03 -12.41
N VAL A 9 -0.32 -13.53 -12.93
CA VAL A 9 -0.46 -14.97 -13.25
C VAL A 9 0.59 -15.40 -14.28
N VAL A 10 0.71 -14.67 -15.39
CA VAL A 10 1.71 -14.98 -16.44
C VAL A 10 3.14 -14.92 -15.90
N ILE A 11 3.42 -13.92 -15.06
CA ILE A 11 4.71 -13.76 -14.38
C ILE A 11 5.02 -14.96 -13.49
N ILE A 12 4.06 -15.40 -12.67
CA ILE A 12 4.22 -16.55 -11.77
C ILE A 12 4.42 -17.82 -12.58
N GLU A 13 3.62 -18.07 -13.62
CA GLU A 13 3.77 -19.24 -14.48
C GLU A 13 5.17 -19.30 -15.12
N ARG A 14 5.67 -18.17 -15.62
CA ARG A 14 7.04 -18.12 -16.15
C ARG A 14 8.07 -18.34 -15.06
N SER A 15 7.89 -17.74 -13.88
CA SER A 15 8.85 -17.86 -12.78
C SER A 15 8.92 -19.30 -12.26
N LEU A 16 7.80 -20.02 -12.24
CA LEU A 16 7.72 -21.46 -11.91
C LEU A 16 8.43 -22.36 -12.93
N SER A 17 8.59 -21.91 -14.17
CA SER A 17 9.33 -22.65 -15.19
C SER A 17 10.86 -22.51 -15.08
N LEU A 18 11.35 -21.67 -14.15
CA LEU A 18 12.78 -21.50 -13.90
C LEU A 18 13.34 -22.66 -13.06
N PRO A 19 14.65 -22.99 -13.23
CA PRO A 19 15.28 -24.01 -12.41
C PRO A 19 15.20 -23.64 -10.92
N ASN A 20 14.96 -24.64 -10.06
CA ASN A 20 14.84 -24.50 -8.61
C ASN A 20 13.69 -23.59 -8.12
N ALA A 21 12.76 -23.17 -8.98
CA ALA A 21 11.66 -22.29 -8.59
C ALA A 21 10.80 -22.87 -7.45
N MET A 22 10.62 -24.20 -7.41
CA MET A 22 9.84 -24.85 -6.35
C MET A 22 10.49 -24.76 -4.96
N GLU A 23 11.83 -24.74 -4.89
CA GLU A 23 12.55 -24.54 -3.63
C GLU A 23 12.32 -23.11 -3.09
N GLU A 24 12.30 -22.12 -3.99
CA GLU A 24 11.99 -20.72 -3.65
C GLU A 24 10.50 -20.54 -3.25
N VAL A 25 9.57 -21.25 -3.90
CA VAL A 25 8.16 -21.28 -3.47
C VAL A 25 8.05 -21.83 -2.04
N LEU A 26 8.74 -22.93 -1.76
CA LEU A 26 8.77 -23.51 -0.41
C LEU A 26 9.42 -22.54 0.57
N TYR A 27 10.52 -21.88 0.21
CA TYR A 27 11.14 -20.86 1.05
C TYR A 27 10.17 -19.71 1.38
N PHE A 28 9.41 -19.23 0.39
CA PHE A 28 8.46 -18.13 0.57
C PHE A 28 7.22 -18.51 1.38
N LEU A 29 6.65 -19.71 1.16
CA LEU A 29 5.39 -20.12 1.77
C LEU A 29 5.55 -20.91 3.07
N LYS A 30 6.73 -21.47 3.37
CA LYS A 30 6.95 -22.28 4.56
C LYS A 30 6.87 -21.38 5.80
N PRO A 31 5.88 -21.59 6.69
CA PRO A 31 5.75 -20.78 7.89
C PRO A 31 6.91 -21.08 8.85
N ASP A 32 7.59 -20.03 9.29
CA ASP A 32 8.59 -20.10 10.35
C ASP A 32 8.08 -19.35 11.59
N PHE A 33 7.54 -20.11 12.55
CA PHE A 33 7.01 -19.54 13.79
C PHE A 33 8.10 -18.93 14.68
N SER A 34 9.39 -19.24 14.47
CA SER A 34 10.47 -18.56 15.19
C SER A 34 10.57 -17.07 14.82
N LYS A 35 10.03 -16.67 13.66
CA LYS A 35 9.98 -15.29 13.19
C LYS A 35 8.79 -14.49 13.74
N LEU A 36 7.84 -15.13 14.44
CA LEU A 36 6.73 -14.46 15.16
C LEU A 36 7.22 -13.84 16.47
N THR A 37 8.15 -12.91 16.35
CA THR A 37 8.64 -12.08 17.44
C THR A 37 7.80 -10.81 17.56
N SER A 38 7.94 -10.07 18.66
CA SER A 38 7.34 -8.75 18.81
C SER A 38 7.75 -7.80 17.68
N ALA A 39 9.02 -7.82 17.28
CA ALA A 39 9.54 -7.06 16.14
C ALA A 39 8.92 -7.50 14.81
N GLY A 40 8.77 -8.82 14.59
CA GLY A 40 8.13 -9.37 13.40
C GLY A 40 6.65 -8.98 13.28
N LEU A 41 5.91 -9.02 14.39
CA LEU A 41 4.51 -8.59 14.44
C LEU A 41 4.36 -7.10 14.11
N LEU A 42 5.25 -6.26 14.64
CA LEU A 42 5.21 -4.82 14.40
C LEU A 42 5.65 -4.45 12.98
N TYR A 43 6.59 -5.22 12.40
CA TYR A 43 6.90 -5.14 10.98
C TYR A 43 5.67 -5.46 10.11
N ALA A 44 4.96 -6.56 10.40
CA ALA A 44 3.77 -6.96 9.66
C ALA A 44 2.64 -5.92 9.77
N LEU A 45 2.45 -5.33 10.96
CA LEU A 45 1.51 -4.23 11.16
C LEU A 45 1.87 -3.03 10.28
N ARG A 46 3.11 -2.56 10.31
CA ARG A 46 3.59 -1.46 9.44
C ARG A 46 3.29 -1.73 7.96
N GLN A 47 3.66 -2.92 7.49
CA GLN A 47 3.44 -3.29 6.09
C GLN A 47 1.94 -3.28 5.74
N SER A 48 1.08 -3.67 6.67
CA SER A 48 -0.38 -3.67 6.46
C SER A 48 -0.94 -2.25 6.34
N PHE A 49 -0.46 -1.29 7.15
CA PHE A 49 -0.84 0.12 7.03
C PHE A 49 -0.41 0.70 5.68
N PHE A 50 0.84 0.46 5.28
CA PHE A 50 1.37 0.92 4.00
C PHE A 50 0.62 0.30 2.80
N ALA A 51 0.45 -1.02 2.80
CA ALA A 51 -0.18 -1.75 1.70
C ALA A 51 -1.64 -1.35 1.46
N LEU A 52 -2.35 -0.97 2.52
CA LEU A 52 -3.73 -0.46 2.43
C LEU A 52 -3.79 1.08 2.35
N SER A 53 -2.65 1.77 2.33
CA SER A 53 -2.56 3.24 2.37
C SER A 53 -3.40 3.86 3.48
N LEU A 54 -3.45 3.19 4.64
CA LEU A 54 -4.24 3.60 5.79
C LEU A 54 -3.58 4.78 6.50
N GLY A 55 -4.40 5.80 6.80
CA GLY A 55 -3.93 7.05 7.40
C GLY A 55 -3.61 8.16 6.41
N VAL A 56 -3.59 7.83 5.11
CA VAL A 56 -3.71 8.82 4.03
C VAL A 56 -5.19 8.97 3.67
N THR A 57 -5.63 10.16 3.26
CA THR A 57 -7.03 10.41 2.90
C THR A 57 -7.45 9.77 1.56
N ALA A 58 -6.64 8.87 0.99
CA ALA A 58 -6.89 8.21 -0.30
C ALA A 58 -8.27 7.55 -0.39
N MET A 59 -8.59 6.66 0.57
CA MET A 59 -9.88 5.98 0.60
C MET A 59 -11.03 6.95 0.87
N LEU A 60 -10.79 8.02 1.62
CA LEU A 60 -11.79 9.03 1.92
C LEU A 60 -12.13 9.86 0.65
N THR A 61 -11.11 10.29 -0.09
CA THR A 61 -11.28 10.97 -1.39
C THR A 61 -12.09 10.10 -2.35
N TYR A 62 -11.75 8.81 -2.48
CA TYR A 62 -12.53 7.90 -3.32
C TYR A 62 -13.94 7.63 -2.82
N ALA A 63 -14.12 7.49 -1.50
CA ALA A 63 -15.45 7.34 -0.94
C ALA A 63 -16.35 8.55 -1.23
N SER A 64 -15.77 9.76 -1.32
CA SER A 64 -16.52 10.99 -1.65
C SER A 64 -17.11 11.00 -3.06
N TYR A 65 -16.60 10.15 -3.96
CA TYR A 65 -17.09 10.00 -5.33
C TYR A 65 -18.05 8.82 -5.51
N LEU A 66 -18.27 8.00 -4.48
CA LEU A 66 -19.16 6.85 -4.55
C LEU A 66 -20.63 7.28 -4.48
N ASP A 67 -21.49 6.56 -5.21
CA ASP A 67 -22.94 6.68 -5.02
C ASP A 67 -23.32 6.17 -3.61
N LYS A 68 -24.28 6.86 -2.97
CA LYS A 68 -24.80 6.54 -1.64
C LYS A 68 -25.32 5.10 -1.52
N LYS A 69 -25.72 4.48 -2.64
CA LYS A 69 -26.19 3.08 -2.66
C LYS A 69 -25.07 2.05 -2.56
N THR A 70 -23.81 2.47 -2.64
CA THR A 70 -22.66 1.57 -2.64
C THR A 70 -22.50 0.89 -1.28
N ASN A 71 -22.35 -0.43 -1.28
CA ASN A 71 -22.11 -1.19 -0.05
C ASN A 71 -20.64 -1.05 0.40
N LEU A 72 -20.39 -0.13 1.35
CA LEU A 72 -19.04 0.13 1.86
C LEU A 72 -18.41 -1.09 2.57
N VAL A 73 -19.21 -1.93 3.23
CA VAL A 73 -18.74 -3.13 3.93
C VAL A 73 -18.17 -4.14 2.92
N GLN A 74 -18.92 -4.40 1.85
CA GLN A 74 -18.49 -5.30 0.78
C GLN A 74 -17.27 -4.75 0.05
N SER A 75 -17.27 -3.45 -0.28
CA SER A 75 -16.12 -2.80 -0.91
C SER A 75 -14.85 -2.92 -0.07
N ARG A 76 -14.92 -2.68 1.24
CA ARG A 76 -13.78 -2.85 2.16
C ARG A 76 -13.24 -4.28 2.15
N ILE A 77 -14.12 -5.28 2.25
CA ILE A 77 -13.70 -6.69 2.24
C ILE A 77 -13.02 -7.04 0.91
N SER A 78 -13.59 -6.60 -0.22
CA SER A 78 -13.02 -6.82 -1.55
C SER A 78 -11.64 -6.18 -1.68
N ILE A 79 -11.47 -4.93 -1.24
CA ILE A 79 -10.19 -4.21 -1.27
C ILE A 79 -9.13 -4.97 -0.47
N VAL A 80 -9.44 -5.37 0.77
CA VAL A 80 -8.50 -6.11 1.62
C VAL A 80 -8.15 -7.47 1.01
N ALA A 81 -9.13 -8.22 0.53
CA ALA A 81 -8.91 -9.53 -0.08
C ALA A 81 -8.05 -9.43 -1.35
N MET A 82 -8.33 -8.45 -2.21
CA MET A 82 -7.54 -8.19 -3.42
C MET A 82 -6.12 -7.77 -3.07
N ASN A 83 -5.93 -6.91 -2.07
CA ASN A 83 -4.62 -6.46 -1.62
C ASN A 83 -3.75 -7.63 -1.12
N ILE A 84 -4.32 -8.50 -0.29
CA ILE A 84 -3.63 -9.71 0.19
C ILE A 84 -3.28 -10.64 -0.98
N SER A 85 -4.24 -10.86 -1.89
CA SER A 85 -4.04 -11.72 -3.06
C SER A 85 -2.90 -11.22 -3.94
N VAL A 86 -2.90 -9.92 -4.29
CA VAL A 86 -1.85 -9.31 -5.10
C VAL A 86 -0.51 -9.32 -4.36
N SER A 87 -0.48 -9.12 -3.05
CA SER A 87 0.75 -9.17 -2.26
C SER A 87 1.38 -10.57 -2.27
N ILE A 88 0.57 -11.62 -2.13
CA ILE A 88 1.04 -13.01 -2.23
C ILE A 88 1.53 -13.32 -3.64
N MET A 89 0.79 -12.90 -4.67
CA MET A 89 1.18 -13.08 -6.07
C MET A 89 2.50 -12.35 -6.40
N ALA A 90 2.68 -11.13 -5.90
CA ALA A 90 3.91 -10.37 -6.07
C ALA A 90 5.09 -11.04 -5.35
N GLY A 91 4.87 -11.56 -4.14
CA GLY A 91 5.86 -12.39 -3.46
C GLY A 91 6.26 -13.61 -4.28
N LEU A 92 5.29 -14.40 -4.75
CA LEU A 92 5.56 -15.56 -5.60
C LEU A 92 6.32 -15.19 -6.88
N ALA A 93 5.89 -14.13 -7.57
CA ALA A 93 6.55 -13.62 -8.77
C ALA A 93 8.04 -13.30 -8.54
N ILE A 94 8.35 -12.63 -7.43
CA ILE A 94 9.69 -12.09 -7.14
C ILE A 94 10.61 -13.14 -6.56
N PHE A 95 10.17 -13.89 -5.54
CA PHE A 95 11.04 -14.81 -4.79
C PHE A 95 11.48 -15.99 -5.66
N GLN A 96 10.63 -16.47 -6.56
CA GLN A 96 10.96 -17.58 -7.48
C GLN A 96 12.11 -17.25 -8.45
N ALA A 97 12.31 -15.98 -8.76
CA ALA A 97 13.36 -15.52 -9.67
C ALA A 97 14.72 -15.30 -8.97
N ARG A 98 14.78 -15.47 -7.64
CA ARG A 98 15.97 -15.14 -6.84
C ARG A 98 17.17 -16.05 -7.15
N SER A 99 17.02 -17.36 -6.98
CA SER A 99 18.08 -18.34 -7.27
C SER A 99 18.53 -18.32 -8.74
N PRO A 100 17.63 -18.37 -9.75
CA PRO A 100 18.02 -18.33 -11.16
C PRO A 100 18.84 -17.11 -11.58
N PHE A 101 18.59 -15.96 -10.95
CA PHE A 101 19.26 -14.70 -11.27
C PHE A 101 20.36 -14.33 -10.26
N ASN A 102 20.71 -15.23 -9.33
CA ASN A 102 21.71 -15.00 -8.28
C ASN A 102 21.47 -13.71 -7.48
N ILE A 103 20.21 -13.40 -7.20
CA ILE A 103 19.84 -12.17 -6.49
C ILE A 103 20.03 -12.41 -4.99
N GLN A 104 21.10 -11.85 -4.42
CA GLN A 104 21.38 -11.98 -2.98
C GLN A 104 20.60 -10.98 -2.12
N SER A 105 19.86 -10.04 -2.71
CA SER A 105 19.17 -8.99 -1.97
C SER A 105 18.05 -9.54 -1.10
N GLU A 106 18.09 -9.18 0.19
CA GLU A 106 17.09 -9.55 1.20
C GLU A 106 15.77 -8.76 1.05
N GLY A 107 15.73 -7.72 0.22
CA GLY A 107 14.51 -6.93 0.00
C GLY A 107 14.76 -5.49 -0.45
N GLY A 108 13.72 -4.67 -0.32
CA GLY A 108 13.76 -3.23 -0.58
C GLY A 108 13.09 -2.83 -1.90
N PRO A 109 12.84 -1.52 -2.09
CA PRO A 109 12.10 -0.99 -3.24
C PRO A 109 12.76 -1.32 -4.59
N SER A 110 14.09 -1.43 -4.62
CA SER A 110 14.87 -1.73 -5.81
C SER A 110 14.71 -3.17 -6.30
N LEU A 111 14.32 -4.12 -5.43
CA LEU A 111 14.24 -5.54 -5.77
C LEU A 111 13.28 -5.80 -6.94
N VAL A 112 12.12 -5.14 -6.93
CA VAL A 112 11.10 -5.24 -7.98
C VAL A 112 11.67 -4.77 -9.34
N PHE A 113 12.46 -3.70 -9.33
CA PHE A 113 13.07 -3.11 -10.53
C PHE A 113 14.32 -3.86 -11.00
N ILE A 114 14.85 -4.80 -10.23
CA ILE A 114 15.92 -5.71 -10.66
C ILE A 114 15.29 -6.99 -11.22
N VAL A 115 14.36 -7.58 -10.48
CA VAL A 115 13.79 -8.90 -10.78
C VAL A 115 12.85 -8.85 -11.99
N LEU A 116 11.89 -7.93 -12.01
CA LEU A 116 10.86 -7.93 -13.04
C LEU A 116 11.43 -7.67 -14.45
N PRO A 117 12.36 -6.72 -14.68
CA PRO A 117 12.93 -6.53 -16.01
C PRO A 117 13.68 -7.77 -16.52
N GLN A 118 14.45 -8.44 -15.65
CA GLN A 118 15.14 -9.69 -16.01
C GLN A 118 14.15 -10.80 -16.36
N LEU A 119 13.04 -10.88 -15.63
CA LEU A 119 12.01 -11.87 -15.89
C LEU A 119 11.29 -11.59 -17.22
N PHE A 120 10.97 -10.33 -17.51
CA PHE A 120 10.37 -9.93 -18.77
C PHE A 120 11.32 -10.16 -19.96
N ASP A 121 12.63 -9.92 -19.83
CA ASP A 121 13.62 -10.26 -20.87
C ASP A 121 13.58 -11.74 -21.28
N LYS A 122 13.22 -12.63 -20.33
CA LYS A 122 13.10 -14.07 -20.57
C LYS A 122 11.72 -14.51 -21.03
N MET A 123 10.81 -13.60 -21.34
CA MET A 123 9.45 -13.88 -21.83
C MET A 123 9.26 -13.46 -23.29
N PRO A 124 8.55 -14.26 -24.10
CA PRO A 124 8.00 -13.74 -25.35
C PRO A 124 7.06 -12.57 -25.04
N PHE A 125 7.17 -11.49 -25.82
CA PHE A 125 6.42 -10.24 -25.59
C PHE A 125 6.72 -9.55 -24.24
N GLY A 126 7.85 -9.86 -23.61
CA GLY A 126 8.26 -9.27 -22.32
C GLY A 126 8.19 -7.74 -22.26
N THR A 127 8.58 -7.06 -23.35
CA THR A 127 8.48 -5.60 -23.46
C THR A 127 7.05 -5.09 -23.28
N ILE A 128 6.05 -5.81 -23.81
CA ILE A 128 4.63 -5.44 -23.65
C ILE A 128 4.24 -5.59 -22.18
N PHE A 129 4.59 -6.71 -21.54
CA PHE A 129 4.32 -6.92 -20.11
C PHE A 129 4.99 -5.88 -19.22
N TYR A 130 6.23 -5.50 -19.54
CA TYR A 130 6.94 -4.43 -18.84
C TYR A 130 6.23 -3.07 -18.99
N VAL A 131 5.80 -2.70 -20.20
CA VAL A 131 5.03 -1.47 -20.43
C VAL A 131 3.70 -1.48 -19.67
N LEU A 132 3.00 -2.61 -19.65
CA LEU A 132 1.75 -2.74 -18.89
C LEU A 132 1.99 -2.64 -17.38
N PHE A 133 3.09 -3.20 -16.87
CA PHE A 133 3.49 -3.06 -15.48
C PHE A 133 3.82 -1.61 -15.12
N LEU A 134 4.56 -0.90 -15.98
CA LEU A 134 4.81 0.53 -15.82
C LEU A 134 3.51 1.34 -15.84
N PHE A 135 2.58 1.02 -16.74
CA PHE A 135 1.27 1.66 -16.78
C PHE A 135 0.50 1.50 -15.47
N ALA A 136 0.53 0.30 -14.86
CA ALA A 136 -0.09 0.06 -13.56
C ALA A 136 0.59 0.84 -12.40
N THR A 137 1.89 1.09 -12.52
CA THR A 137 2.60 1.94 -11.56
C THR A 137 2.16 3.40 -11.70
N VAL A 138 2.03 3.90 -12.94
CA VAL A 138 1.57 5.26 -13.24
C VAL A 138 0.15 5.49 -12.72
N THR A 139 -0.77 4.54 -12.89
CA THR A 139 -2.14 4.69 -12.39
C THR A 139 -2.19 4.83 -10.86
N SER A 140 -1.31 4.13 -10.14
CA SER A 140 -1.18 4.27 -8.67
C SER A 140 -0.66 5.66 -8.27
N SER A 141 0.30 6.21 -9.03
CA SER A 141 0.81 7.57 -8.80
C SER A 141 -0.24 8.65 -9.08
N VAL A 142 -1.11 8.45 -10.08
CA VAL A 142 -2.24 9.35 -10.35
C VAL A 142 -3.17 9.44 -9.14
N VAL A 143 -3.43 8.32 -8.45
CA VAL A 143 -4.23 8.31 -7.21
C VAL A 143 -3.63 9.21 -6.13
N MET A 144 -2.31 9.10 -5.92
CA MET A 144 -1.62 9.89 -4.89
C MET A 144 -1.67 11.39 -5.18
N LEU A 145 -1.55 11.77 -6.47
CA LEU A 145 -1.69 13.17 -6.87
C LEU A 145 -3.13 13.67 -6.71
N GLU A 146 -4.12 12.83 -7.07
CA GLU A 146 -5.54 13.17 -7.02
C GLU A 146 -6.01 13.59 -5.63
N ILE A 147 -5.48 12.96 -4.57
CA ILE A 147 -5.79 13.33 -3.18
C ILE A 147 -5.51 14.81 -2.92
N ASN A 148 -4.38 15.30 -3.41
CA ASN A 148 -3.98 16.70 -3.22
C ASN A 148 -4.76 17.63 -4.14
N VAL A 149 -5.05 17.22 -5.37
CA VAL A 149 -5.86 17.98 -6.32
C VAL A 149 -7.29 18.16 -5.79
N ASP A 150 -7.91 17.11 -5.29
CA ASP A 150 -9.28 17.15 -4.76
C ASP A 150 -9.37 18.04 -3.53
N ASN A 151 -8.43 17.91 -2.59
CA ASN A 151 -8.39 18.75 -1.38
C ASN A 151 -8.32 20.26 -1.70
N ILE A 152 -7.61 20.66 -2.76
CA ILE A 152 -7.46 22.07 -3.14
C ILE A 152 -8.63 22.55 -4.01
N THR A 153 -9.10 21.70 -4.91
CA THR A 153 -10.17 22.07 -5.85
C THR A 153 -11.55 21.97 -5.23
N ASN A 154 -11.72 21.16 -4.17
CA ASN A 154 -13.01 20.88 -3.53
C ASN A 154 -14.09 20.51 -4.56
N GLN A 155 -13.73 19.59 -5.47
CA GLN A 155 -14.55 19.14 -6.59
C GLN A 155 -14.88 20.20 -7.67
N ASP A 156 -14.23 21.38 -7.64
CA ASP A 156 -14.38 22.39 -8.69
C ASP A 156 -13.57 22.02 -9.95
N ASN A 157 -14.27 21.46 -10.93
CA ASN A 157 -13.69 21.03 -12.21
C ASN A 157 -12.96 22.12 -12.98
N SER A 158 -13.33 23.40 -12.81
CA SER A 158 -12.69 24.51 -13.53
C SER A 158 -11.23 24.73 -13.11
N LYS A 159 -10.89 24.33 -11.88
CA LYS A 159 -9.56 24.53 -11.28
C LYS A 159 -8.67 23.29 -11.41
N ARG A 160 -9.24 22.13 -11.75
CA ARG A 160 -8.55 20.82 -11.76
C ARG A 160 -7.31 20.82 -12.64
N ALA A 161 -7.44 21.16 -13.91
CA ALA A 161 -6.32 21.13 -14.85
C ALA A 161 -5.13 21.97 -14.37
N LYS A 162 -5.40 23.18 -13.86
CA LYS A 162 -4.38 24.09 -13.33
C LYS A 162 -3.67 23.47 -12.12
N TRP A 163 -4.41 22.96 -11.15
CA TRP A 163 -3.82 22.40 -9.92
C TRP A 163 -3.13 21.06 -10.13
N SER A 164 -3.64 20.20 -11.02
CA SER A 164 -2.96 18.95 -11.39
C SER A 164 -1.58 19.22 -11.99
N VAL A 165 -1.44 20.23 -12.86
CA VAL A 165 -0.14 20.61 -13.42
C VAL A 165 0.79 21.18 -12.35
N ILE A 166 0.30 22.10 -11.51
CA ILE A 166 1.11 22.71 -10.44
C ILE A 166 1.62 21.65 -9.47
N LEU A 167 0.72 20.81 -8.94
CA LEU A 167 1.08 19.75 -7.99
C LEU A 167 1.96 18.68 -8.65
N GLY A 168 1.74 18.36 -9.93
CA GLY A 168 2.58 17.45 -10.68
C GLY A 168 4.02 17.94 -10.81
N ILE A 169 4.21 19.23 -11.15
CA ILE A 169 5.54 19.86 -11.22
C ILE A 169 6.19 19.90 -9.83
N LEU A 170 5.45 20.28 -8.79
CA LEU A 170 5.97 20.30 -7.42
C LEU A 170 6.41 18.90 -6.97
N THR A 171 5.59 17.88 -7.25
CA THR A 171 5.90 16.47 -6.93
C THR A 171 7.14 16.01 -7.70
N PHE A 172 7.25 16.37 -8.98
CA PHE A 172 8.43 16.05 -9.80
C PHE A 172 9.70 16.68 -9.21
N VAL A 173 9.68 17.99 -8.94
CA VAL A 173 10.83 18.71 -8.37
C VAL A 173 11.22 18.12 -7.01
N PHE A 174 10.24 17.84 -6.15
CA PHE A 174 10.49 17.24 -4.83
C PHE A 174 10.96 15.78 -4.90
N GLY A 175 10.64 15.07 -6.00
CA GLY A 175 11.11 13.71 -6.27
C GLY A 175 12.56 13.63 -6.78
N ILE A 176 13.14 14.72 -7.28
CA ILE A 176 14.52 14.73 -7.82
C ILE A 176 15.54 14.27 -6.76
N PRO A 177 15.56 14.81 -5.52
CA PRO A 177 16.53 14.38 -4.51
C PRO A 177 16.37 12.90 -4.12
N SER A 178 15.13 12.38 -4.11
CA SER A 178 14.84 10.96 -3.89
C SER A 178 15.38 10.06 -5.01
N ALA A 179 15.34 10.51 -6.26
CA ALA A 179 15.93 9.76 -7.38
C ALA A 179 17.47 9.79 -7.33
N LEU A 180 18.05 10.94 -6.96
CA LEU A 180 19.51 11.11 -6.89
C LEU A 180 20.15 10.44 -5.68
N SER A 181 19.38 10.08 -4.64
CA SER A 181 19.91 9.44 -3.43
C SER A 181 20.42 8.02 -3.64
N TYR A 182 20.10 7.40 -4.78
CA TYR A 182 20.68 6.11 -5.20
C TYR A 182 21.90 6.26 -6.11
N GLY A 183 22.38 7.49 -6.34
CA GLY A 183 23.51 7.79 -7.21
C GLY A 183 24.38 8.90 -6.64
N VAL A 184 24.44 10.05 -7.32
CA VAL A 184 25.33 11.16 -6.97
C VAL A 184 25.10 11.76 -5.58
N MET A 185 23.91 11.57 -5.01
CA MET A 185 23.52 12.10 -3.70
C MET A 185 23.48 11.02 -2.61
N ALA A 186 24.08 9.85 -2.86
CA ALA A 186 24.07 8.73 -1.91
C ALA A 186 24.75 9.07 -0.57
N ASP A 187 25.77 9.92 -0.58
CA ASP A 187 26.48 10.34 0.64
C ASP A 187 25.76 11.43 1.44
N VAL A 188 24.66 11.99 0.92
CA VAL A 188 23.89 13.03 1.62
C VAL A 188 22.85 12.36 2.52
N HIS A 189 23.11 12.42 3.82
CA HIS A 189 22.28 11.76 4.82
C HIS A 189 21.44 12.78 5.61
N ILE A 190 20.16 12.46 5.77
CA ILE A 190 19.20 13.17 6.64
C ILE A 190 18.83 12.20 7.76
N PHE A 191 19.11 12.57 9.02
CA PHE A 191 18.91 11.69 10.19
C PHE A 191 19.55 10.30 10.02
N GLY A 192 20.73 10.23 9.39
CA GLY A 192 21.45 8.97 9.16
C GLY A 192 20.85 8.08 8.06
N LYS A 193 19.95 8.61 7.23
CA LYS A 193 19.34 7.91 6.08
C LYS A 193 19.57 8.67 4.80
N ALA A 194 19.67 7.98 3.66
CA ALA A 194 19.62 8.62 2.36
C ALA A 194 18.28 9.37 2.20
N PHE A 195 18.23 10.37 1.32
CA PHE A 195 17.03 11.23 1.18
C PHE A 195 15.74 10.42 0.93
N PHE A 196 15.76 9.45 0.02
CA PHE A 196 14.62 8.58 -0.25
C PHE A 196 14.14 7.86 1.02
N ASP A 197 15.06 7.22 1.74
CA ASP A 197 14.74 6.45 2.94
C ASP A 197 14.25 7.33 4.09
N ALA A 198 14.76 8.57 4.19
CA ALA A 198 14.30 9.55 5.16
C ALA A 198 12.84 9.98 4.88
N MET A 199 12.50 10.22 3.61
CA MET A 199 11.13 10.57 3.21
C MET A 199 10.18 9.39 3.35
N ASP A 200 10.59 8.18 2.96
CA ASP A 200 9.80 6.97 3.18
C ASP A 200 9.54 6.75 4.67
N PHE A 201 10.57 6.88 5.52
CA PHE A 201 10.40 6.78 6.96
C PHE A 201 9.42 7.83 7.51
N LEU A 202 9.55 9.10 7.09
CA LEU A 202 8.65 10.18 7.51
C LEU A 202 7.19 9.86 7.16
N VAL A 203 6.93 9.41 5.94
CA VAL A 203 5.56 9.16 5.49
C VAL A 203 5.02 7.84 6.04
N SER A 204 5.77 6.75 5.87
CA SER A 204 5.37 5.38 6.16
C SER A 204 5.39 5.03 7.64
N ASN A 205 6.30 5.61 8.42
CA ASN A 205 6.47 5.27 9.83
C ASN A 205 5.92 6.35 10.78
N LEU A 206 5.69 7.58 10.31
CA LEU A 206 5.14 8.66 11.15
C LEU A 206 3.78 9.15 10.64
N LEU A 207 3.74 9.78 9.46
CA LEU A 207 2.53 10.49 9.01
C LEU A 207 1.33 9.56 8.80
N MET A 208 1.50 8.41 8.15
CA MET A 208 0.43 7.42 7.97
C MET A 208 -0.11 6.89 9.31
N PRO A 209 0.71 6.38 10.24
CA PRO A 209 0.26 5.98 11.56
C PRO A 209 -0.48 7.10 12.33
N PHE A 210 0.07 8.31 12.37
CA PHE A 210 -0.61 9.44 13.02
C PHE A 210 -1.96 9.76 12.35
N GLY A 211 -2.01 9.77 11.02
CA GLY A 211 -3.27 9.95 10.28
C GLY A 211 -4.29 8.87 10.63
N ALA A 212 -3.87 7.60 10.71
CA ALA A 212 -4.73 6.50 11.10
C ALA A 212 -5.21 6.62 12.55
N LEU A 213 -4.35 7.07 13.47
CA LEU A 213 -4.70 7.34 14.86
C LEU A 213 -5.78 8.42 14.95
N PHE A 214 -5.58 9.56 14.28
CA PHE A 214 -6.55 10.65 14.29
C PHE A 214 -7.89 10.25 13.66
N LEU A 215 -7.87 9.53 12.54
CA LEU A 215 -9.09 9.00 11.92
C LEU A 215 -9.81 8.00 12.84
N SER A 216 -9.06 7.14 13.53
CA SER A 216 -9.62 6.17 14.49
C SER A 216 -10.27 6.87 15.68
N LEU A 217 -9.61 7.86 16.27
CA LEU A 217 -10.13 8.63 17.40
C LEU A 217 -11.32 9.50 16.99
N PHE A 218 -11.24 10.16 15.85
CA PHE A 218 -12.36 10.94 15.30
C PHE A 218 -13.58 10.05 15.08
N THR A 219 -13.42 8.93 14.38
CA THR A 219 -14.54 8.02 14.09
C THR A 219 -15.08 7.34 15.34
N GLY A 220 -14.19 6.96 16.26
CA GLY A 220 -14.55 6.28 17.51
C GLY A 220 -15.28 7.19 18.50
N TYR A 221 -14.81 8.43 18.69
CA TYR A 221 -15.27 9.30 19.78
C TYR A 221 -16.09 10.51 19.32
N ILE A 222 -15.76 11.13 18.18
CA ILE A 222 -16.32 12.40 17.74
C ILE A 222 -17.47 12.20 16.75
N PHE A 223 -17.33 11.24 15.83
CA PHE A 223 -18.30 11.01 14.77
C PHE A 223 -19.62 10.45 15.32
N LYS A 224 -20.75 10.97 14.81
CA LYS A 224 -22.08 10.60 15.29
C LYS A 224 -22.38 9.14 14.95
N LYS A 225 -22.56 8.30 15.97
CA LYS A 225 -22.86 6.86 15.81
C LYS A 225 -24.08 6.60 14.92
N ALA A 226 -25.13 7.43 15.03
CA ALA A 226 -26.32 7.29 14.21
C ALA A 226 -26.01 7.43 12.70
N LEU A 227 -25.20 8.43 12.33
CA LEU A 227 -24.75 8.62 10.95
C LEU A 227 -23.86 7.46 10.50
N ALA A 228 -22.98 6.96 11.35
CA ALA A 228 -22.15 5.80 11.01
C ALA A 228 -22.99 4.54 10.74
N MET A 229 -24.05 4.32 11.52
CA MET A 229 -24.94 3.17 11.31
C MET A 229 -25.77 3.31 10.03
N GLU A 230 -26.23 4.53 9.73
CA GLU A 230 -26.95 4.87 8.51
C GLU A 230 -26.08 4.63 7.26
N GLU A 231 -24.87 5.20 7.23
CA GLU A 231 -23.92 5.05 6.12
C GLU A 231 -23.46 3.60 5.90
N LEU A 232 -23.46 2.78 6.95
CA LEU A 232 -23.14 1.36 6.85
C LEU A 232 -24.35 0.48 6.48
N HIS A 233 -25.53 1.09 6.27
CA HIS A 233 -26.80 0.41 5.99
C HIS A 233 -27.06 -0.77 6.95
N LEU A 234 -26.84 -0.54 8.25
CA LEU A 234 -27.01 -1.58 9.26
C LEU A 234 -28.47 -1.70 9.69
N ASP A 235 -29.14 -2.77 9.26
CA ASP A 235 -30.46 -3.14 9.80
C ASP A 235 -30.43 -3.40 11.32
N GLU A 236 -31.61 -3.40 11.96
CA GLU A 236 -31.80 -3.68 13.40
C GLU A 236 -31.48 -5.11 13.85
N ARG A 237 -30.87 -5.95 12.99
CA ARG A 237 -30.51 -7.33 13.37
C ARG A 237 -29.42 -7.32 14.44
N ALA A 238 -29.66 -8.05 15.53
CA ALA A 238 -28.78 -8.11 16.70
C ALA A 238 -27.30 -8.42 16.37
N TRP A 239 -27.03 -9.33 15.42
CA TRP A 239 -25.65 -9.67 15.04
C TRP A 239 -24.92 -8.51 14.31
N LYS A 240 -25.63 -7.73 13.48
CA LYS A 240 -25.07 -6.55 12.80
C LYS A 240 -24.74 -5.44 13.81
N GLN A 241 -25.61 -5.26 14.81
CA GLN A 241 -25.37 -4.32 15.90
C GLN A 241 -24.19 -4.75 16.78
N GLY A 242 -24.07 -6.05 17.08
CA GLY A 242 -22.91 -6.61 17.79
C GLY A 242 -21.60 -6.33 17.04
N LEU A 243 -21.56 -6.57 15.73
CA LEU A 243 -20.39 -6.25 14.89
C LEU A 243 -20.05 -4.76 14.89
N PHE A 244 -21.05 -3.89 14.87
CA PHE A 244 -20.84 -2.44 14.95
C PHE A 244 -20.24 -2.02 16.30
N GLN A 245 -20.69 -2.60 17.41
CA GLN A 245 -20.09 -2.34 18.73
C GLN A 245 -18.64 -2.85 18.80
N VAL A 246 -18.36 -4.03 18.24
CA VAL A 246 -16.98 -4.56 18.14
C VAL A 246 -16.12 -3.60 17.32
N TRP A 247 -16.61 -3.15 16.15
CA TRP A 247 -15.90 -2.20 15.30
C TRP A 247 -15.63 -0.87 16.03
N LEU A 248 -16.61 -0.31 16.75
CA LEU A 248 -16.41 0.88 17.57
C LEU A 248 -15.40 0.65 18.71
N PHE A 249 -15.45 -0.50 19.36
CA PHE A 249 -14.49 -0.87 20.40
C PHE A 249 -13.06 -0.93 19.84
N LEU A 250 -12.89 -1.53 18.67
CA LEU A 250 -11.60 -1.58 17.97
C LEU A 250 -11.08 -0.17 17.66
N LEU A 251 -11.92 0.73 17.14
CA LEU A 251 -11.54 2.12 16.84
C LEU A 251 -11.21 2.95 18.07
N ARG A 252 -11.87 2.69 19.21
CA ARG A 252 -11.70 3.48 20.43
C ARG A 252 -10.49 3.08 21.26
N PHE A 253 -10.14 1.80 21.24
CA PHE A 253 -9.14 1.24 22.16
C PHE A 253 -8.05 0.49 21.42
N VAL A 254 -8.40 -0.56 20.66
CA VAL A 254 -7.41 -1.48 20.10
C VAL A 254 -6.52 -0.81 19.06
N ILE A 255 -7.11 -0.13 18.07
CA ILE A 255 -6.37 0.54 17.00
C ILE A 255 -5.50 1.67 17.56
N PRO A 256 -5.99 2.59 18.41
CA PRO A 256 -5.15 3.59 19.04
C PRO A 256 -3.98 3.02 19.83
N ILE A 257 -4.20 1.98 20.64
CA ILE A 257 -3.14 1.34 21.43
C ILE A 257 -2.09 0.73 20.51
N ILE A 258 -2.50 -0.02 19.48
CA ILE A 258 -1.57 -0.63 18.52
C ILE A 258 -0.72 0.45 17.83
N ILE A 259 -1.35 1.55 17.40
CA ILE A 259 -0.64 2.64 16.73
C ILE A 259 0.31 3.36 17.70
N VAL A 260 -0.09 3.61 18.95
CA VAL A 260 0.79 4.24 19.96
C VAL A 260 1.99 3.35 20.27
N VAL A 261 1.78 2.04 20.47
CA VAL A 261 2.87 1.07 20.67
C VAL A 261 3.79 1.04 19.45
N PHE A 262 3.22 1.10 18.24
CA PHE A 262 3.98 1.17 17.01
C PHE A 262 4.85 2.43 16.93
N ILE A 263 4.27 3.62 17.18
CA ILE A 263 5.00 4.90 17.15
C ILE A 263 6.09 4.94 18.22
N ALA A 264 5.82 4.41 19.42
CA ALA A 264 6.78 4.36 20.52
C ALA A 264 8.04 3.55 20.23
N GLN A 265 8.06 2.68 19.20
CA GLN A 265 9.28 1.97 18.80
C GLN A 265 10.28 2.84 18.02
N PHE A 266 9.85 3.99 17.53
CA PHE A 266 10.68 4.92 16.76
C PHE A 266 11.27 6.05 17.61
N MET A 267 10.81 6.18 18.86
CA MET A 267 11.32 7.13 19.85
C MET A 267 12.34 6.46 20.76
#